data_AF-A0A3D1LZR7-F1
#
_entry.id   AF-A0A3D1LZR7-F1
#
_cell.length_a   1.000
_cell.length_b   1.000
_cell.length_c   1.000
_cell.angle_alpha   90.00
_cell.angle_beta   90.00
_cell.angle_gamma   90.00
#
_symmetry.space_group_name_H-M   'P 1'
#
loop_
_entity.id
_entity.type
_entity.pdbx_description
1 polymer ?
#
loop_
_entity_poly.entity_id
_entity_poly.type
_entity_poly.pdbx_seq_one_letter_code
_entity_poly.pdbx_strand_id
1 'polypeptide(L)'
;YVVYTRQTPIVSVASVTVQGQTDSSATTQTVGNDYVVRRYGIDMFRVNDNDKIVINYTAGLDSTADNTSALKLVILRAASREVQNLHDDVVGMKDLTTRNVAPVETGFTPEELNSVKRWRRVRVA
;
A
#
# COMPACT_ATOMS: atom_id res chain seq x y z
N TYR A 1 -14.68 -9.19 15.60
CA TYR A 1 -14.02 -7.87 15.77
C TYR A 1 -13.03 -7.66 14.63
N VAL A 2 -13.06 -6.52 13.95
CA VAL A 2 -12.20 -6.27 12.78
C VAL A 2 -11.02 -5.38 13.16
N VAL A 3 -9.81 -5.90 13.00
CA VAL A 3 -8.57 -5.15 13.18
C VAL A 3 -8.08 -4.68 11.82
N TYR A 4 -8.06 -3.36 11.61
CA TYR A 4 -7.46 -2.79 10.41
C TYR A 4 -5.97 -2.55 10.60
N THR A 5 -5.14 -3.14 9.73
CA THR A 5 -3.70 -2.92 9.76
C THR A 5 -3.34 -1.54 9.20
N ARG A 6 -2.21 -0.99 9.65
CA ARG A 6 -1.69 0.29 9.12
C ARG A 6 -1.10 0.10 7.73
N GLN A 7 -0.29 -0.95 7.55
CA GLN A 7 0.28 -1.31 6.27
C GLN A 7 -0.66 -2.27 5.55
N THR A 8 -1.00 -1.94 4.31
CA THR A 8 -1.94 -2.68 3.47
C THR A 8 -1.50 -2.58 2.02
N PRO A 9 -1.77 -3.57 1.17
CA PRO A 9 -2.53 -4.80 1.46
C PRO A 9 -1.73 -5.86 2.22
N ILE A 10 -2.43 -6.76 2.91
CA ILE A 10 -1.82 -7.92 3.57
C ILE A 10 -1.54 -8.99 2.50
N VAL A 11 -0.29 -9.44 2.39
CA VAL A 11 0.13 -10.53 1.50
C VAL A 11 0.01 -11.86 2.23
N SER A 12 0.54 -11.93 3.45
CA SER A 12 0.46 -13.12 4.29
C SER A 12 0.52 -12.75 5.77
N VAL A 13 -0.01 -13.63 6.62
CA VAL A 13 0.02 -13.51 8.08
C VAL A 13 0.89 -14.63 8.61
N ALA A 14 1.95 -14.28 9.35
CA ALA A 14 2.88 -15.23 9.93
C ALA A 14 2.37 -15.78 11.27
N SER A 15 1.89 -14.89 12.15
CA SER A 15 1.26 -15.30 13.40
C SER A 15 0.32 -14.23 13.93
N VAL A 16 -0.72 -14.68 14.64
CA VAL A 16 -1.61 -13.83 15.43
C VAL A 16 -1.63 -14.40 16.83
N THR A 17 -1.34 -13.57 17.83
CA THR A 17 -1.46 -13.94 19.23
C THR A 17 -2.41 -12.99 19.95
N VAL A 18 -3.18 -13.55 20.87
CA VAL A 18 -4.11 -12.83 21.73
C VAL A 18 -3.74 -13.14 23.16
N GLN A 19 -3.59 -12.09 23.96
CA GLN A 19 -3.36 -12.19 25.40
C GLN A 19 -4.49 -11.48 26.11
N GLY A 20 -5.26 -12.23 26.91
CA GLY A 20 -6.29 -11.65 27.77
C GLY A 20 -5.68 -10.78 28.85
N GLN A 21 -6.46 -9.84 29.39
CA GLN A 21 -5.99 -8.88 30.39
C GLN A 21 -5.37 -9.54 31.64
N THR A 22 -5.93 -10.68 32.05
CA THR A 22 -5.47 -11.46 33.22
C THR A 22 -4.49 -12.57 32.87
N ASP A 23 -4.24 -12.81 31.59
CA ASP A 23 -3.45 -13.95 31.14
C ASP A 23 -1.95 -13.64 31.26
N SER A 24 -1.22 -14.56 31.89
CA SER A 24 0.24 -14.48 32.00
C SER A 24 0.97 -14.78 30.69
N SER A 25 0.27 -15.27 29.65
CA SER A 25 0.88 -15.68 28.38
C SER A 25 -0.08 -15.51 27.21
N ALA A 26 0.47 -15.25 26.03
CA ALA A 26 -0.32 -15.07 24.81
C ALA A 26 -0.67 -16.42 24.16
N THR A 27 -1.91 -16.55 23.68
CA THR A 27 -2.40 -17.72 22.96
C THR A 27 -2.31 -17.48 21.45
N THR A 28 -1.68 -18.41 20.73
CA THR A 28 -1.60 -18.39 19.27
C THR A 28 -2.94 -18.74 18.66
N GLN A 29 -3.40 -17.92 17.72
CA GLN A 29 -4.66 -18.10 17.01
C GLN A 29 -4.47 -18.84 15.69
N THR A 30 -5.47 -19.60 15.27
CA THR A 30 -5.43 -20.38 14.03
C THR A 30 -6.27 -19.73 12.93
N VAL A 31 -5.69 -19.61 11.73
CA VAL A 31 -6.39 -19.09 10.53
C VAL A 31 -7.60 -19.99 10.22
N GLY A 32 -8.73 -19.39 9.88
CA GLY A 32 -9.95 -20.08 9.47
C GLY A 32 -10.84 -20.55 10.64
N ASN A 33 -10.27 -20.75 11.82
CA ASN A 33 -11.02 -21.08 13.03
C ASN A 33 -11.25 -19.83 13.91
N ASP A 34 -10.17 -19.14 14.26
CA ASP A 34 -10.22 -18.04 15.22
C ASP A 34 -10.21 -16.67 14.52
N TYR A 35 -9.70 -16.60 13.29
CA TYR A 35 -9.73 -15.40 12.47
C TYR A 35 -9.71 -15.67 10.96
N VAL A 36 -10.17 -14.69 10.19
CA VAL A 36 -10.10 -14.65 8.72
C VAL A 36 -9.28 -13.45 8.28
N VAL A 37 -8.34 -13.68 7.35
CA VAL A 37 -7.52 -12.61 6.77
C VAL A 37 -8.28 -11.90 5.67
N ARG A 38 -8.29 -10.57 5.70
CA ARG A 38 -8.82 -9.70 4.64
C ARG A 38 -7.68 -8.85 4.08
N ARG A 39 -7.90 -8.28 2.90
CA ARG A 39 -6.90 -7.44 2.21
C ARG A 39 -6.40 -6.24 3.05
N TYR A 40 -7.26 -5.68 3.90
CA TYR A 40 -6.97 -4.46 4.68
C TYR A 40 -6.93 -4.67 6.20
N GLY A 41 -6.98 -5.92 6.66
CA GLY A 41 -7.11 -6.22 8.08
C GLY A 41 -7.44 -7.68 8.34
N ILE A 42 -7.72 -7.99 9.60
CA ILE A 42 -8.07 -9.33 10.05
C ILE A 42 -9.41 -9.26 10.78
N ASP A 43 -10.29 -10.21 10.51
CA ASP A 43 -11.56 -10.39 11.21
C ASP A 43 -11.38 -11.50 12.24
N MET A 44 -11.56 -11.18 13.51
CA MET A 44 -11.30 -12.10 14.62
C MET A 44 -12.61 -12.48 15.31
N PHE A 45 -12.80 -13.78 15.57
CA PHE A 45 -14.04 -14.32 16.11
C PHE A 45 -14.01 -14.52 17.63
N ARG A 46 -12.81 -14.72 18.21
CA ARG A 46 -12.61 -15.01 19.64
C ARG A 46 -11.66 -14.00 20.27
N VAL A 47 -12.20 -12.84 20.61
CA VAL A 47 -11.48 -11.78 21.31
C VAL A 47 -12.47 -11.05 22.19
N ASN A 48 -12.03 -10.72 23.40
CA ASN A 48 -12.79 -9.98 24.39
C ASN A 48 -12.29 -8.54 24.47
N ASP A 49 -13.04 -7.72 25.21
CA ASP A 49 -12.63 -6.36 25.51
C ASP A 49 -11.33 -6.35 26.34
N ASN A 50 -10.45 -5.38 26.05
CA ASN A 50 -9.13 -5.21 26.67
C ASN A 50 -8.07 -6.28 26.36
N ASP A 51 -8.34 -7.19 25.42
CA ASP A 51 -7.32 -8.14 24.97
C ASP A 51 -6.20 -7.44 24.20
N LYS A 52 -4.96 -7.87 24.44
CA LYS A 52 -3.78 -7.43 23.67
C LYS A 52 -3.60 -8.35 22.47
N ILE A 53 -3.74 -7.77 21.28
CA ILE A 53 -3.62 -8.49 20.01
C ILE A 53 -2.27 -8.13 19.36
N VAL A 54 -1.47 -9.13 19.02
CA VAL A 54 -0.22 -8.96 18.28
C VAL A 54 -0.32 -9.73 16.96
N ILE A 55 -0.07 -9.02 15.85
CA ILE A 55 -0.18 -9.57 14.50
C ILE A 55 1.17 -9.40 13.81
N ASN A 56 1.79 -10.51 13.45
CA ASN A 56 2.97 -10.54 12.59
C ASN A 56 2.53 -10.88 11.18
N TYR A 57 2.72 -9.94 10.25
CA TYR A 57 2.23 -10.05 8.87
C TYR A 57 3.18 -9.38 7.89
N THR A 58 3.15 -9.87 6.65
CA THR A 58 3.82 -9.26 5.52
C THR A 58 2.80 -8.43 4.76
N ALA A 59 3.09 -7.14 4.61
CA ALA A 59 2.27 -6.22 3.82
C ALA A 59 3.02 -5.67 2.61
N GLY A 60 2.29 -5.43 1.54
CA GLY A 60 2.81 -4.99 0.26
C GLY A 60 1.92 -5.42 -0.89
N LEU A 61 2.33 -5.08 -2.11
CA LEU A 61 1.71 -5.58 -3.32
C LEU A 61 2.51 -6.78 -3.81
N ASP A 62 1.86 -7.93 -3.99
CA ASP A 62 2.49 -9.09 -4.60
C ASP A 62 2.33 -9.00 -6.11
N SER A 63 3.43 -8.93 -6.85
CA SER A 63 3.38 -8.85 -8.32
C SER A 63 2.75 -10.08 -9.00
N THR A 64 2.61 -11.19 -8.28
CA THR A 64 2.03 -12.45 -8.78
C THR A 64 0.50 -12.45 -8.62
N ALA A 65 0.01 -11.96 -7.47
CA ALA A 65 -1.42 -11.91 -7.16
C ALA A 65 -2.09 -10.60 -7.60
N ASP A 66 -1.34 -9.49 -7.64
CA ASP A 66 -1.82 -8.17 -8.01
C ASP A 66 -1.28 -7.75 -9.38
N ASN A 67 -2.18 -7.33 -10.27
CA ASN A 67 -1.81 -6.73 -11.56
C ASN A 67 -1.18 -5.34 -11.34
N THR A 68 0.12 -5.33 -11.02
CA THR A 68 0.92 -4.15 -10.68
C THR A 68 1.59 -3.49 -11.89
N SER A 69 1.40 -4.02 -13.10
CA SER A 69 2.05 -3.55 -14.33
C SER A 69 1.84 -2.04 -14.57
N ALA A 70 0.60 -1.56 -14.44
CA ALA A 70 0.27 -0.15 -14.57
C ALA A 70 0.96 0.71 -13.50
N LEU A 71 0.98 0.25 -12.24
CA LEU A 71 1.65 0.98 -11.15
C LEU A 71 3.17 1.07 -11.38
N LYS A 72 3.79 -0.02 -11.83
CA LYS A 72 5.21 -0.05 -12.20
C LYS A 72 5.53 0.95 -13.31
N LEU A 73 4.67 1.04 -14.32
CA LEU A 73 4.83 2.00 -15.42
C LEU A 73 4.72 3.45 -14.93
N VAL A 74 3.76 3.75 -14.04
CA VAL A 74 3.61 5.08 -13.46
C VAL A 74 4.82 5.46 -12.60
N ILE A 75 5.33 4.54 -11.77
CA ILE A 75 6.55 4.77 -10.98
C ILE A 75 7.75 5.02 -11.89
N LEU A 76 7.92 4.23 -12.95
CA LEU A 76 9.02 4.42 -13.91
C LEU A 76 8.93 5.77 -14.61
N ARG A 77 7.73 6.19 -15.04
CA ARG A 77 7.50 7.50 -15.66
C ARG A 77 7.77 8.63 -14.67
N ALA A 78 7.35 8.50 -13.42
CA ALA A 78 7.64 9.46 -12.36
C ALA A 78 9.15 9.59 -12.12
N ALA A 79 9.86 8.47 -11.97
CA ALA A 79 11.31 8.47 -11.74
C ALA A 79 12.09 9.04 -12.93
N SER A 80 11.69 8.69 -14.16
CA SER A 80 12.33 9.21 -15.38
C SER A 80 12.17 10.73 -15.49
N ARG A 81 11.04 11.29 -15.03
CA ARG A 81 10.81 12.73 -14.98
C ARG A 81 11.67 13.43 -13.95
N GLU A 82 11.83 12.87 -12.75
CA GLU A 82 12.74 13.44 -11.76
C GLU A 82 14.19 13.45 -12.28
N VAL A 83 14.62 12.40 -12.98
CA VAL A 83 15.94 12.36 -13.61
C VAL A 83 16.07 13.40 -14.74
N GLN A 84 15.03 13.60 -15.55
CA GLN A 84 15.02 14.65 -16.58
C GLN A 84 15.04 16.05 -15.96
N ASN A 85 14.24 16.30 -14.92
CA ASN A 85 14.25 17.57 -14.20
C ASN A 85 15.64 17.88 -13.63
N LEU A 86 16.30 16.88 -13.03
CA LEU A 86 17.68 17.02 -12.54
C LEU A 86 18.67 17.27 -13.68
N HIS A 87 18.53 16.59 -14.81
CA HIS A 87 19.37 16.83 -15.98
C HIS A 87 19.18 18.25 -16.52
N ASP A 88 17.94 18.72 -16.63
CA ASP A 88 17.61 20.03 -17.17
C ASP A 88 18.03 21.16 -16.22
N ASP A 89 17.98 20.92 -14.91
CA ASP A 89 18.56 21.78 -13.88
C ASP A 89 20.09 21.86 -14.02
N VAL A 90 20.78 20.73 -14.24
CA VAL A 90 22.26 20.68 -14.36
C VAL A 90 22.76 21.32 -15.66
N VAL A 91 22.06 21.10 -16.78
CA VAL A 91 22.48 21.61 -18.10
C VAL A 91 21.98 23.05 -18.33
N GLY A 92 21.23 23.63 -17.38
CA GLY A 92 20.67 24.98 -17.51
C GLY A 92 19.60 25.09 -18.60
N MET A 93 19.06 23.95 -19.07
CA MET A 93 18.02 23.91 -20.11
C MET A 93 16.67 24.41 -19.63
N LYS A 94 16.46 24.40 -18.30
CA LYS A 94 15.24 24.90 -17.66
C LYS A 94 14.95 26.38 -17.89
N ASP A 95 15.99 27.19 -18.12
CA ASP A 95 15.87 28.64 -18.34
C ASP A 95 15.77 29.02 -19.84
N LEU A 96 15.85 28.04 -20.75
CA LEU A 96 15.61 28.29 -22.17
C LEU A 96 14.10 28.27 -22.43
N THR A 97 13.55 29.43 -22.81
CA THR A 97 12.17 29.53 -23.31
C THR A 97 11.99 28.54 -24.46
N THR A 98 11.12 27.54 -24.28
CA THR A 98 10.86 26.54 -25.31
C THR A 98 10.25 27.24 -26.52
N ARG A 99 10.87 27.11 -27.70
CA ARG A 99 10.14 27.39 -28.95
C ARG A 99 8.98 26.39 -28.99
N ASN A 100 7.76 26.84 -29.27
CA ASN A 100 6.53 26.05 -29.38
C ASN A 100 6.62 24.84 -30.33
N VAL A 101 7.41 23.80 -30.04
CA VAL A 101 7.59 22.62 -30.91
C VAL A 101 7.17 21.30 -30.25
N ALA A 102 6.79 21.30 -28.98
CA ALA A 102 6.26 20.12 -28.31
C ALA A 102 5.07 20.49 -27.41
N PRO A 103 3.98 19.70 -27.41
CA PRO A 103 2.94 19.84 -26.38
C PRO A 103 3.60 19.62 -25.01
N VAL A 104 3.60 20.67 -24.20
CA VAL A 104 3.98 20.60 -22.79
C VAL A 104 2.81 19.94 -22.05
N GLU A 105 2.52 18.66 -22.33
CA GLU A 105 1.66 17.88 -21.44
C GLU A 105 2.46 17.57 -20.17
N THR A 106 2.54 18.57 -19.29
CA THR A 106 3.04 18.44 -17.94
C THR A 106 2.02 17.70 -17.10
N GLY A 107 2.39 16.53 -16.58
CA GLY A 107 1.58 15.78 -15.63
C GLY A 107 1.31 14.35 -16.04
N PHE A 108 0.65 13.60 -15.16
CA PHE A 108 0.21 12.23 -15.45
C PHE A 108 -1.11 12.29 -16.21
N THR A 109 -1.33 11.34 -17.12
CA THR A 109 -2.60 11.26 -17.82
C THR A 109 -3.72 10.89 -16.83
N PRO A 110 -4.98 11.23 -17.12
CA PRO A 110 -6.11 10.82 -16.28
C PRO A 110 -6.19 9.30 -16.10
N GLU A 111 -5.80 8.53 -17.11
CA GLU A 111 -5.76 7.07 -17.07
C GLU A 111 -4.72 6.55 -16.07
N GLU A 112 -3.53 7.16 -16.05
CA GLU A 112 -2.48 6.84 -15.08
C GLU A 112 -2.93 7.15 -13.65
N LEU A 113 -3.53 8.33 -13.43
CA LEU A 113 -4.06 8.71 -12.13
C LEU A 113 -5.18 7.76 -11.69
N ASN A 114 -6.07 7.35 -12.59
CA ASN A 114 -7.12 6.38 -12.29
C ASN A 114 -6.54 4.98 -11.97
N SER A 115 -5.44 4.59 -12.61
CA SER A 115 -4.75 3.33 -12.31
C SER A 115 -4.19 3.29 -10.88
N VAL A 116 -3.73 4.45 -10.37
CA VAL A 116 -3.24 4.59 -8.99
C VAL A 116 -4.40 4.64 -7.98
N LYS A 117 -5.52 5.29 -8.33
CA LYS A 117 -6.68 5.41 -7.44
C LYS A 117 -7.22 4.07 -6.94
N ARG A 118 -7.13 3.00 -7.74
CA ARG A 118 -7.55 1.64 -7.32
C ARG A 118 -6.80 1.13 -6.09
N TRP A 119 -5.55 1.56 -5.89
CA TRP A 119 -4.71 1.14 -4.77
C TRP A 119 -4.87 2.03 -3.53
N ARG A 120 -5.57 3.16 -3.66
CA ARG A 120 -5.84 4.06 -2.55
C ARG A 120 -6.83 3.41 -1.59
N ARG A 121 -6.48 3.37 -0.31
CA ARG A 121 -7.42 2.98 0.75
C ARG A 121 -8.50 4.05 0.90
N VAL A 122 -9.75 3.72 0.57
CA VAL A 122 -10.91 4.55 0.87
C VAL A 122 -11.37 4.22 2.29
N ARG A 123 -11.39 5.21 3.17
CA ARG A 123 -12.04 5.09 4.49
C ARG A 123 -13.43 5.66 4.35
N VAL A 124 -14.45 4.86 4.60
CA VAL A 124 -15.82 5.37 4.82
C VAL A 124 -15.84 5.80 6.28
N ALA A 125 -16.02 7.10 6.50
CA ALA A 125 -16.18 7.68 7.83
C ALA A 125 -17.62 7.50 8.31
#